data_AF-A0A9E5ECJ8-F1
#
_entry.id   AF-A0A9E5ECJ8-F1
#
_cell.length_a   1.000
_cell.length_b   1.000
_cell.length_c   1.000
_cell.angle_alpha   90.00
_cell.angle_beta   90.00
_cell.angle_gamma   90.00
#
_symmetry.space_group_name_H-M   'P 1'
#
loop_
_entity.id
_entity.type
_entity.pdbx_description
1 polymer ?
#
loop_
_entity_poly.entity_id
_entity_poly.type
_entity_poly.pdbx_seq_one_letter_code
_entity_poly.pdbx_strand_id
1 'polypeptide(L)' 'MKIGLFGGAAQSGTVDQVVAEAKLAERDGFSSYWMPQIFAHDALTLLALIGREV' A
#
# COMPACT_ATOMS: atom_id res chain seq x y z
N MET A 1 1.13 19.97 4.72
CA MET A 1 2.05 18.91 5.18
C MET A 1 1.67 17.63 4.45
N LYS A 2 2.62 16.82 3.96
CA LYS A 2 2.33 15.56 3.24
C LYS A 2 2.72 14.38 4.13
N ILE A 3 1.78 13.48 4.40
CA ILE A 3 1.96 12.32 5.28
C ILE A 3 1.81 11.05 4.45
N GLY A 4 2.73 10.10 4.61
CA GLY A 4 2.67 8.79 3.97
C GLY A 4 2.25 7.67 4.92
N LEU A 5 1.67 6.61 4.38
CA LEU A 5 1.23 5.42 5.13
C LEU A 5 2.05 4.17 4.76
N PHE A 6 2.43 3.41 5.79
CA PHE A 6 2.79 2.00 5.72
C PHE A 6 1.86 1.29 6.67
N GLY A 7 0.89 0.60 6.09
CA GLY A 7 -0.07 -0.14 6.88
C GLY A 7 0.34 -1.59 7.08
N GLY A 8 -0.36 -2.22 8.03
CA GLY A 8 -0.02 -3.57 8.48
C GLY A 8 -0.24 -4.62 7.39
N ALA A 9 -1.17 -4.39 6.46
CA ALA A 9 -1.43 -5.33 5.37
C ALA A 9 -0.18 -5.52 4.48
N ALA A 10 0.64 -4.48 4.28
CA ALA A 10 1.86 -4.58 3.49
C ALA A 10 2.88 -5.60 4.04
N GLN A 11 2.78 -5.96 5.32
CA GLN A 11 3.73 -6.86 5.98
C GLN A 11 3.28 -8.33 5.99
N SER A 12 1.97 -8.59 6.05
CA SER A 12 1.46 -9.95 6.25
C SER A 12 0.06 -10.22 5.67
N GLY A 13 -0.57 -9.21 5.06
CA GLY A 13 -1.89 -9.35 4.45
C GLY A 13 -1.84 -10.04 3.08
N THR A 14 -3.00 -10.41 2.56
CA THR A 14 -3.14 -10.82 1.16
C THR A 14 -3.01 -9.60 0.23
N VAL A 15 -2.79 -9.84 -1.05
CA VAL A 15 -2.77 -8.77 -2.09
C VAL A 15 -4.04 -7.92 -2.02
N ASP A 16 -5.21 -8.53 -1.92
CA ASP A 16 -6.49 -7.81 -1.86
C ASP A 16 -6.61 -6.94 -0.60
N GLN A 17 -6.08 -7.41 0.53
CA GLN A 17 -6.06 -6.63 1.77
C GLN A 17 -5.15 -5.41 1.65
N VAL A 18 -4.00 -5.55 0.99
CA VAL A 18 -3.09 -4.42 0.73
C VAL A 18 -3.74 -3.39 -0.19
N VAL A 19 -4.39 -3.84 -1.27
CA VAL A 19 -5.11 -2.95 -2.20
C VAL A 19 -6.26 -2.22 -1.48
N ALA A 20 -7.02 -2.93 -0.65
CA ALA A 20 -8.08 -2.31 0.16
C ALA A 20 -7.52 -1.26 1.13
N GLU A 21 -6.39 -1.53 1.78
CA GLU A 21 -5.73 -0.59 2.68
C GLU A 21 -5.23 0.66 1.94
N ALA A 22 -4.67 0.50 0.74
CA ALA A 22 -4.23 1.63 -0.08
C ALA A 22 -5.42 2.53 -0.51
N LYS A 23 -6.56 1.94 -0.89
CA LYS A 23 -7.81 2.68 -1.19
C LYS A 23 -8.31 3.48 0.02
N LEU A 24 -8.21 2.90 1.22
CA LEU A 24 -8.55 3.60 2.46
C LEU A 24 -7.56 4.74 2.73
N ALA A 25 -6.26 4.52 2.52
CA ALA A 25 -5.24 5.55 2.71
C ALA A 25 -5.46 6.76 1.79
N GLU A 26 -5.80 6.54 0.52
CA GLU A 26 -6.15 7.62 -0.41
C GLU A 26 -7.39 8.38 0.07
N ARG A 27 -8.48 7.66 0.38
CA ARG A 27 -9.73 8.26 0.87
C ARG A 27 -9.52 9.09 2.14
N ASP A 28 -8.64 8.64 3.01
CA ASP A 28 -8.33 9.30 4.28
C ASP A 28 -7.31 10.47 4.11
N GLY A 29 -6.85 10.72 2.88
CA GLY A 29 -6.06 11.91 2.52
C GLY A 29 -4.55 11.77 2.66
N PHE A 30 -4.03 10.54 2.78
CA PHE A 30 -2.58 10.31 2.79
C PHE A 30 -1.97 10.65 1.42
N SER A 31 -0.80 11.27 1.44
CA SER A 31 -0.12 11.75 0.23
C SER A 31 0.68 10.68 -0.51
N SER A 32 0.89 9.52 0.12
CA SER A 32 1.67 8.41 -0.45
C SER A 32 1.41 7.13 0.35
N TYR A 33 1.45 5.99 -0.33
CA TYR A 33 1.50 4.67 0.29
C TYR A 33 2.86 4.04 0.01
N TRP A 34 3.52 3.47 1.02
CA TRP A 34 4.84 2.84 0.86
C TRP A 34 4.88 1.45 1.48
N MET A 35 5.71 0.58 0.88
CA MET A 35 6.06 -0.72 1.43
C MET A 35 7.55 -0.99 1.20
N PRO A 36 8.26 -1.62 2.13
CA PRO A 36 9.66 -1.96 1.95
C PRO A 36 9.81 -3.23 1.09
N GLN A 37 10.86 -3.30 0.27
CA GLN A 37 11.24 -4.54 -0.41
C GLN A 37 12.08 -5.39 0.55
N ILE A 38 11.43 -5.98 1.55
CA ILE A 38 12.08 -6.79 2.58
C ILE A 38 11.10 -7.78 3.20
N PHE A 39 11.31 -9.08 2.93
CA PHE A 39 10.37 -10.14 3.30
C PHE A 39 8.94 -9.86 2.78
N ALA A 40 8.00 -10.81 2.89
CA ALA A 40 6.64 -10.65 2.34
C ALA A 40 6.57 -10.47 0.81
N HIS A 41 5.76 -9.51 0.32
CA HIS A 41 5.42 -9.33 -1.10
C HIS A 41 6.52 -8.66 -1.91
N ASP A 42 6.55 -8.90 -3.22
CA ASP A 42 7.35 -8.09 -4.14
C ASP A 42 6.80 -6.66 -4.23
N ALA A 43 7.54 -5.71 -3.68
CA ALA A 43 7.09 -4.34 -3.49
C ALA A 43 6.77 -3.62 -4.81
N LEU A 44 7.61 -3.78 -5.84
CA LEU A 44 7.42 -3.07 -7.11
C LEU A 44 6.20 -3.58 -7.87
N THR A 45 5.99 -4.89 -7.91
CA THR A 45 4.82 -5.50 -8.55
C THR A 45 3.54 -5.09 -7.83
N LEU A 46 3.54 -5.14 -6.49
CA LEU A 46 2.34 -4.80 -5.73
C LEU A 46 2.04 -3.30 -5.75
N LEU A 47 3.04 -2.42 -5.69
CA LEU A 47 2.85 -0.98 -5.86
C LEU A 47 2.36 -0.61 -7.26
N ALA A 48 2.80 -1.32 -8.31
CA ALA A 48 2.27 -1.14 -9.66
C ALA A 48 0.79 -1.55 -9.75
N LEU A 49 0.38 -2.63 -9.08
CA LEU A 49 -1.02 -3.02 -8.98
C LEU A 49 -1.83 -1.98 -8.20
N ILE A 50 -1.33 -1.52 -7.04
CA ILE A 50 -1.99 -0.49 -6.23
C ILE A 50 -2.21 0.76 -7.08
N GLY A 51 -1.20 1.27 -7.78
CA GLY A 51 -1.31 2.48 -8.61
C GLY A 51 -2.26 2.35 -9.81
N ARG A 52 -2.75 1.15 -10.15
CA ARG A 52 -3.84 0.95 -11.12
C ARG A 52 -5.22 1.09 -10.47
N GLU A 53 -5.31 0.76 -9.18
CA GLU A 53 -6.56 0.58 -8.43
C GLU A 53 -7.00 1.83 -7.65
N VAL A 54 -6.08 2.75 -7.37
CA VAL A 54 -6.29 4.08 -6.80
C VAL A 54 -5.96 5.15 -7.82
#